data_AF-A0A9X2WQQ9-F1
#
_entry.id   AF-A0A9X2WQQ9-F1
#
_cell.length_a   1.000
_cell.length_b   1.000
_cell.length_c   1.000
_cell.angle_alpha   90.00
_cell.angle_beta   90.00
_cell.angle_gamma   90.00
#
_symmetry.space_group_name_H-M   'P 1'
#
loop_
_entity.id
_entity.type
_entity.pdbx_description
1 polymer ?
#
loop_
_entity_poly.entity_id
_entity_poly.type
_entity_poly.pdbx_seq_one_letter_code
_entity_poly.pdbx_strand_id
1 'polypeptide(L)'
;MKPYNNLSTQNLPLLLLITRITTVLALIAIVLSIVAFIASFFMKTGFGINQFFVLSTAIFPSAMYVLLGSGVVAAIIAFEESYRKKSEAYIASLN
;
A
#
# COMPACT_ATOMS: atom_id res chain seq x y z
N MET A 1 -14.18 -23.21 24.50
CA MET A 1 -14.63 -23.02 23.10
C MET A 1 -13.86 -21.86 22.49
N LYS A 2 -13.20 -22.02 21.34
CA LYS A 2 -12.44 -20.93 20.69
C LYS A 2 -13.42 -19.84 20.21
N PRO A 3 -13.27 -18.56 20.61
CA PRO A 3 -14.22 -17.50 20.26
C PRO A 3 -14.19 -17.08 18.78
N TYR A 4 -13.33 -17.69 17.96
CA TYR A 4 -13.11 -17.33 16.55
C TYR A 4 -13.02 -18.55 15.62
N ASN A 5 -13.67 -19.66 15.97
CA ASN A 5 -13.56 -20.90 15.18
C ASN A 5 -14.17 -20.81 13.76
N ASN A 6 -15.02 -19.80 13.51
CA ASN A 6 -15.73 -19.62 12.24
C ASN A 6 -15.20 -18.45 11.39
N LEU A 7 -14.26 -17.66 11.88
CA LEU A 7 -13.61 -16.63 11.08
C LEU A 7 -12.42 -17.27 10.37
N SER A 8 -12.71 -17.87 9.22
CA SER A 8 -11.73 -18.43 8.29
C SER A 8 -10.96 -17.31 7.59
N THR A 9 -10.16 -16.55 8.33
CA THR A 9 -9.16 -15.65 7.73
C THR A 9 -7.92 -16.47 7.36
N GLN A 10 -8.09 -17.47 6.48
CA GLN A 10 -7.00 -18.35 6.04
C GLN A 10 -5.88 -17.61 5.28
N ASN A 11 -6.16 -16.42 4.74
CA ASN A 11 -5.26 -15.73 3.81
C ASN A 11 -4.78 -14.34 4.28
N LEU A 12 -4.88 -14.01 5.59
CA LEU A 12 -4.32 -12.75 6.14
C LEU A 12 -2.85 -12.47 5.74
N PRO A 13 -1.94 -13.47 5.77
CA PRO A 13 -0.56 -13.26 5.35
C PRO A 13 -0.42 -12.94 3.86
N LEU A 14 -1.27 -13.54 3.02
CA LEU A 14 -1.33 -13.25 1.58
C LEU A 14 -1.83 -11.81 1.33
N LEU A 15 -2.81 -11.35 2.10
CA LEU A 15 -3.32 -9.99 2.02
C LEU A 15 -2.26 -8.96 2.44
N LEU A 16 -1.48 -9.25 3.50
CA LEU A 16 -0.30 -8.45 3.89
C LEU A 16 0.78 -8.43 2.80
N LEU A 17 0.99 -9.55 2.11
CA LEU A 17 1.98 -9.65 1.05
C LEU A 17 1.55 -8.79 -0.15
N ILE A 18 0.29 -8.86 -0.57
CA ILE A 18 -0.25 -8.05 -1.66
C ILE A 18 -0.18 -6.55 -1.33
N THR A 19 -0.54 -6.16 -0.10
CA THR A 19 -0.45 -4.75 0.35
C THR A 19 1.00 -4.25 0.39
N ARG A 20 1.98 -5.10 0.76
CA ARG A 20 3.41 -4.76 0.65
C ARG A 20 3.87 -4.61 -0.80
N ILE A 21 3.46 -5.48 -1.71
CA ILE A 21 3.81 -5.34 -3.13
C ILE A 21 3.21 -4.06 -3.70
N THR A 22 1.94 -3.76 -3.39
CA THR A 22 1.29 -2.54 -3.88
C THR A 22 1.91 -1.26 -3.31
N THR A 23 2.34 -1.24 -2.04
CA THR A 23 3.08 -0.09 -1.50
C THR A 23 4.42 0.12 -2.20
N VAL A 24 5.18 -0.94 -2.46
CA VAL A 24 6.46 -0.86 -3.19
C VAL A 24 6.25 -0.36 -4.62
N LEU A 25 5.24 -0.89 -5.33
CA LEU A 25 4.92 -0.42 -6.69
C LEU A 25 4.49 1.06 -6.70
N ALA A 26 3.69 1.49 -5.73
CA ALA A 26 3.29 2.89 -5.59
C ALA A 26 4.51 3.79 -5.35
N LEU A 27 5.44 3.40 -4.47
CA LEU A 27 6.70 4.13 -4.24
C LEU A 27 7.52 4.26 -5.52
N ILE A 28 7.68 3.18 -6.28
CA ILE A 28 8.40 3.21 -7.55
C ILE A 28 7.72 4.18 -8.54
N ALA A 29 6.40 4.13 -8.65
CA ALA A 29 5.64 5.01 -9.52
C ALA A 29 5.78 6.50 -9.13
N ILE A 30 5.81 6.81 -7.84
CA ILE A 30 6.05 8.17 -7.33
C ILE A 30 7.44 8.66 -7.74
N VAL A 31 8.47 7.84 -7.51
CA VAL A 31 9.86 8.18 -7.87
C VAL A 31 9.98 8.42 -9.38
N LEU A 32 9.43 7.52 -10.20
CA LEU A 32 9.42 7.66 -11.65
C LEU A 32 8.67 8.92 -12.10
N SER A 33 7.55 9.24 -11.46
CA SER A 33 6.78 10.45 -11.76
C SER A 33 7.58 11.72 -11.45
N ILE A 34 8.29 11.78 -10.33
CA ILE A 34 9.16 12.92 -9.97
C ILE A 34 10.31 13.06 -10.97
N VAL A 35 10.95 11.95 -11.36
CA VAL A 35 12.03 11.97 -12.34
C VAL A 35 11.51 12.45 -13.71
N ALA A 36 10.36 11.96 -14.15
CA ALA A 36 9.73 12.39 -15.40
C ALA A 36 9.36 13.88 -15.37
N PHE A 37 8.86 14.38 -14.23
CA PHE A 37 8.60 15.80 -14.01
C PHE A 37 9.88 16.62 -14.19
N ILE A 38 10.94 16.28 -13.46
CA ILE A 38 12.23 16.99 -13.52
C ILE A 38 12.81 16.93 -14.95
N ALA A 39 12.81 15.76 -15.58
CA ALA A 39 13.30 15.58 -16.95
C ALA A 39 12.54 16.47 -17.96
N SER A 40 11.23 16.69 -17.75
CA SER A 40 10.43 17.56 -18.61
C SER A 40 10.88 19.03 -18.59
N PHE A 41 11.51 19.50 -17.49
CA PHE A 41 12.09 20.85 -17.41
C PHE A 41 13.43 20.98 -18.15
N PHE A 42 14.21 19.90 -18.24
CA PHE A 42 15.54 19.91 -18.88
C PHE A 42 15.50 19.61 -20.37
N MET A 43 14.42 19.00 -20.88
CA MET A 43 14.21 18.85 -22.31
C MET A 43 13.99 20.22 -22.93
N LYS A 44 14.80 20.57 -23.94
CA LYS A 44 14.88 21.88 -24.61
C LYS A 44 13.60 22.38 -25.30
N THR A 45 12.44 21.78 -25.04
CA THR A 45 11.14 22.12 -25.63
C THR A 45 10.45 23.33 -24.97
N GLY A 46 11.08 23.99 -24.00
CA GLY A 46 10.49 25.14 -23.29
C GLY A 46 9.33 24.73 -22.39
N PHE A 47 8.69 25.73 -21.77
CA PHE A 47 7.53 25.61 -20.86
C PHE A 47 6.24 25.15 -21.61
N GLY A 48 6.36 24.16 -22.49
CA GLY A 48 5.26 23.53 -23.20
C GLY A 48 4.79 22.27 -22.46
N ILE A 49 3.48 22.05 -22.45
CA ILE A 49 2.88 20.81 -21.94
C ILE A 49 3.39 19.64 -22.80
N ASN A 50 4.45 18.98 -22.35
CA ASN A 50 4.95 17.77 -23.00
C ASN A 50 4.18 16.54 -22.48
N GLN A 51 4.20 15.46 -23.25
CA GLN A 51 3.49 14.22 -22.90
C GLN A 51 3.96 13.64 -21.55
N PHE A 52 5.24 13.78 -21.21
CA PHE A 52 5.81 13.33 -19.94
C PHE A 52 5.31 14.12 -18.72
N PHE A 53 5.07 15.42 -18.88
CA PHE A 53 4.50 16.29 -17.86
C PHE A 53 3.06 15.91 -17.54
N VAL A 54 2.25 15.67 -18.59
CA VAL A 54 0.86 15.21 -18.43
C VAL A 54 0.80 13.84 -17.75
N LEU A 55 1.67 12.91 -18.15
CA LEU A 55 1.77 11.59 -17.52
C LEU A 55 2.20 11.69 -16.05
N SER A 56 3.23 12.46 -15.74
CA SER A 56 3.73 12.64 -14.37
C SER A 56 2.65 13.23 -13.45
N THR A 57 1.98 14.29 -13.90
CA THR A 57 0.93 14.98 -13.13
C THR A 57 -0.33 14.14 -12.94
N ALA A 58 -0.65 13.21 -13.85
CA ALA A 58 -1.75 12.26 -13.67
C ALA A 58 -1.37 11.07 -12.77
N ILE A 59 -0.13 10.57 -12.87
CA ILE A 59 0.34 9.39 -12.13
C ILE A 59 0.66 9.75 -10.67
N PHE A 60 1.14 10.96 -10.38
CA PHE A 60 1.56 11.33 -9.03
C PHE A 60 0.41 11.30 -8.01
N PRO A 61 -0.75 11.96 -8.23
CA PRO A 61 -1.86 11.92 -7.28
C PRO A 61 -2.46 10.52 -7.14
N SER A 62 -2.58 9.77 -8.24
CA SER A 62 -3.12 8.42 -8.21
C SER A 62 -2.22 7.46 -7.42
N ALA A 63 -0.89 7.54 -7.60
CA ALA A 63 0.06 6.76 -6.81
C ALA A 63 0.04 7.14 -5.32
N MET A 64 -0.16 8.42 -4.98
CA MET A 64 -0.38 8.87 -3.60
C MET A 64 -1.64 8.24 -2.97
N TYR A 65 -2.75 8.22 -3.69
CA TYR A 65 -3.97 7.56 -3.21
C TYR A 65 -3.79 6.06 -2.99
N VAL A 66 -3.11 5.37 -3.91
CA VAL A 66 -2.83 3.94 -3.77
C VAL A 66 -1.91 3.68 -2.57
N LEU A 67 -0.91 4.52 -2.33
CA LEU A 67 -0.02 4.41 -1.17
C LEU A 67 -0.78 4.59 0.16
N LEU A 68 -1.65 5.61 0.24
CA LEU A 68 -2.48 5.82 1.43
C LEU A 68 -3.48 4.67 1.64
N GLY A 69 -4.17 4.24 0.58
CA GLY A 69 -5.14 3.14 0.65
C GLY A 69 -4.50 1.83 1.08
N SER A 70 -3.36 1.48 0.49
CA SER A 70 -2.61 0.28 0.89
C SER A 70 -2.09 0.35 2.32
N GLY A 71 -1.69 1.53 2.80
CA GLY A 71 -1.33 1.77 4.20
C GLY A 71 -2.49 1.53 5.17
N VAL A 72 -3.68 2.05 4.86
CA VAL A 72 -4.88 1.82 5.69
C VAL A 72 -5.24 0.34 5.76
N VAL A 73 -5.23 -0.35 4.62
CA VAL A 73 -5.52 -1.78 4.56
C VAL A 73 -4.49 -2.59 5.35
N ALA A 74 -3.19 -2.26 5.23
CA ALA A 74 -2.14 -2.90 6.02
C ALA A 74 -2.33 -2.69 7.54
N ALA A 75 -2.74 -1.50 7.96
CA ALA A 75 -3.02 -1.21 9.37
C ALA A 75 -4.19 -2.03 9.91
N ILE A 76 -5.28 -2.13 9.15
CA ILE A 76 -6.45 -2.96 9.54
C ILE A 76 -6.05 -4.42 9.72
N ILE A 77 -5.25 -4.96 8.78
CA ILE A 77 -4.79 -6.34 8.87
C ILE A 77 -3.90 -6.55 10.11
N ALA A 78 -3.01 -5.60 10.41
CA ALA A 78 -2.16 -5.67 11.60
C ALA A 78 -2.99 -5.63 12.91
N PHE A 79 -4.07 -4.84 12.95
CA PHE A 79 -5.01 -4.86 14.07
C PHE A 79 -5.67 -6.24 14.22
N GLU A 80 -6.21 -6.81 13.14
CA GLU A 80 -6.84 -8.12 13.17
C GLU A 80 -5.87 -9.21 13.66
N GLU A 81 -4.63 -9.22 13.14
CA GLU A 81 -3.61 -10.18 13.56
C GLU A 81 -3.25 -10.00 15.05
N SER A 82 -3.18 -8.77 15.54
CA SER A 82 -2.89 -8.48 16.95
C SER A 82 -4.01 -8.92 17.89
N TYR A 83 -5.28 -8.79 17.49
CA TYR A 83 -6.42 -9.32 18.26
C TYR A 83 -6.40 -10.85 18.29
N ARG A 84 -6.05 -11.50 17.17
CA ARG A 84 -5.94 -12.95 17.13
C ARG A 84 -4.88 -13.48 18.09
N LYS A 85 -3.69 -12.89 18.08
CA LYS A 85 -2.59 -13.24 19.02
C LYS A 85 -3.00 -13.07 20.48
N LYS A 86 -3.71 -11.99 20.82
CA LYS A 86 -4.22 -11.77 22.19
C LYS A 86 -5.26 -12.82 22.58
N SER A 87 -6.17 -13.17 21.68
CA SER A 87 -7.17 -14.22 21.95
C SER A 87 -6.54 -15.60 22.11
N GLU A 88 -5.54 -15.94 21.29
CA GLU A 88 -4.81 -17.21 21.40
C GLU A 88 -4.02 -17.28 22.71
N ALA A 89 -3.34 -16.20 23.10
CA ALA A 89 -2.61 -16.11 24.37
C ALA A 89 -3.53 -16.24 25.60
N TYR A 90 -4.71 -15.61 25.57
CA TYR A 90 -5.69 -15.74 26.65
C TYR A 90 -6.17 -17.19 26.82
N ILE A 91 -6.47 -17.88 25.72
CA ILE A 91 -6.88 -19.29 25.77
C ILE A 91 -5.74 -20.18 26.29
N ALA A 92 -4.49 -19.90 25.89
CA ALA A 92 -3.32 -20.62 26.38
C ALA A 92 -3.09 -20.41 27.89
N SER A 93 -3.46 -19.25 28.44
CA SER A 93 -3.37 -18.98 29.89
C SER A 93 -4.46 -19.63 30.73
N LEU A 94 -5.54 -20.13 30.10
CA LEU A 94 -6.64 -20.82 30.78
C LEU A 94 -6.48 -22.34 30.83
N ASN A 95 -5.51 -22.91 30.11
CA ASN A 95 -5.13 -24.32 30.17
C ASN A 95 -3.89 -24.49 31.05
#